data_AF-A0A6G8NU16-F1
#
_entry.id   AF-A0A6G8NU16-F1
#
_cell.length_a   1.000
_cell.length_b   1.000
_cell.length_c   1.000
_cell.angle_alpha   90.00
_cell.angle_beta   90.00
_cell.angle_gamma   90.00
#
_symmetry.space_group_name_H-M   'P 1'
#
loop_
_entity.id
_entity.type
_entity.pdbx_description
1 polymer ?
#
loop_
_entity_poly.entity_id
_entity_poly.type
_entity_poly.pdbx_seq_one_letter_code
_entity_poly.pdbx_strand_id
1 'polypeptide(L)'
;MTYIDDAAVYERISTQASSLKHWQVDRKKSQASLHYFEWSEFLVKGFWPYIVELSRLSEDEIVYFYDIEQGESTEFEKKFGVFPLIQLDISMTAREYIKALHEAPSKDAGPVFALSTTNAYLLFPASMKWHVHGEYSIELAELATTVGLPQSPEFPHDFWEPSEAMRRFSLLK
;
A
#
# COMPACT_ATOMS: atom_id res chain seq x y z
N MET A 1 -14.42 0.42 6.60
CA MET A 1 -13.71 1.23 5.60
C MET A 1 -14.12 2.67 5.77
N THR A 2 -13.16 3.55 5.93
CA THR A 2 -13.42 4.98 6.03
C THR A 2 -12.35 5.67 5.22
N TYR A 3 -12.75 6.32 4.13
CA TYR A 3 -11.90 7.34 3.53
C TYR A 3 -11.67 8.42 4.58
N ILE A 4 -10.44 8.89 4.70
CA ILE A 4 -10.16 9.99 5.63
C ILE A 4 -10.79 11.26 5.08
N ASP A 5 -11.61 11.92 5.90
CA ASP A 5 -12.27 13.21 5.63
C ASP A 5 -11.73 14.33 6.54
N ASP A 6 -11.04 13.97 7.63
CA ASP A 6 -10.35 14.91 8.51
C ASP A 6 -8.97 15.31 7.94
N ALA A 7 -8.82 16.61 7.66
CA ALA A 7 -7.61 17.17 7.08
C ALA A 7 -6.37 17.03 7.97
N ALA A 8 -6.52 17.12 9.30
CA ALA A 8 -5.39 16.98 10.23
C ALA A 8 -4.92 15.53 10.32
N VAL A 9 -5.85 14.57 10.26
CA VAL A 9 -5.54 13.14 10.16
C VAL A 9 -4.84 12.85 8.84
N TYR A 10 -5.35 13.39 7.73
CA TYR A 10 -4.73 13.23 6.41
C TYR A 10 -3.30 13.80 6.36
N GLU A 11 -3.09 15.04 6.82
CA GLU A 11 -1.78 15.70 6.83
C GLU A 11 -0.74 14.91 7.64
N ARG A 12 -1.14 14.39 8.81
CA ARG A 12 -0.28 13.54 9.62
C ARG A 12 0.14 12.27 8.89
N ILE A 13 -0.81 11.59 8.25
CA ILE A 13 -0.56 10.32 7.57
C ILE A 13 0.21 10.54 6.27
N SER A 14 -0.09 11.60 5.51
CA SER A 14 0.63 11.95 4.29
C SER A 14 2.08 12.35 4.58
N THR A 15 2.34 13.02 5.70
CA THR A 15 3.71 13.30 6.18
C THR A 15 4.48 12.00 6.45
N GLN A 16 3.84 11.00 7.07
CA GLN A 16 4.45 9.67 7.25
C GLN A 16 4.70 8.99 5.90
N ALA A 17 3.70 8.97 5.01
CA ALA A 17 3.78 8.39 3.68
C ALA A 17 4.91 9.00 2.83
N SER A 18 5.16 10.32 2.97
CA SER A 18 6.23 11.04 2.26
C SER A 18 7.62 10.43 2.48
N SER A 19 7.86 9.87 3.67
CA SER A 19 9.11 9.17 3.99
C SER A 19 9.25 7.80 3.31
N LEU A 20 8.13 7.23 2.86
CA LEU A 20 8.03 5.90 2.25
C LEU A 20 7.94 5.93 0.71
N LYS A 21 7.72 7.10 0.10
CA LYS A 21 7.62 7.25 -1.36
C LYS A 21 8.91 6.92 -2.11
N HIS A 22 10.04 6.79 -1.41
CA HIS A 22 11.32 6.48 -2.04
C HIS A 22 11.55 4.97 -2.05
N TRP A 23 11.77 4.42 -3.24
CA TRP A 23 12.23 3.05 -3.42
C TRP A 23 13.55 2.81 -2.68
N GLN A 24 13.75 1.58 -2.20
CA GLN A 24 15.00 1.14 -1.59
C GLN A 24 15.38 2.00 -0.39
N VAL A 25 14.46 2.13 0.58
CA VAL A 25 14.71 2.82 1.86
C VAL A 25 16.14 2.56 2.32
N ASP A 26 16.94 3.63 2.45
CA ASP A 26 18.41 3.62 2.50
C ASP A 26 18.95 2.37 3.22
N ARG A 27 19.29 1.33 2.43
CA ARG A 27 19.63 -0.02 2.90
C ARG A 27 20.76 -0.03 3.94
N LYS A 28 21.57 1.02 3.96
CA LYS A 28 22.71 1.17 4.87
C LYS A 28 22.32 1.70 6.25
N LYS A 29 21.14 2.32 6.39
CA LYS A 29 20.63 2.90 7.64
C LYS A 29 19.43 2.15 8.21
N SER A 30 18.69 1.45 7.36
CA SER A 30 17.50 0.71 7.76
C SER A 30 17.86 -0.70 8.26
N GLN A 31 17.30 -1.11 9.41
CA GLN A 31 17.29 -2.52 9.83
C GLN A 31 16.22 -3.35 9.08
N ALA A 32 15.49 -2.76 8.14
CA ALA A 32 14.44 -3.44 7.42
C ALA A 32 15.02 -4.43 6.39
N SER A 33 14.42 -5.63 6.36
CA SER A 33 14.56 -6.53 5.23
C SER A 33 13.68 -6.06 4.07
N LEU A 34 14.17 -6.23 2.84
CA LEU A 34 13.48 -5.82 1.62
C LEU A 34 13.15 -7.04 0.79
N HIS A 35 11.92 -7.10 0.30
CA HIS A 35 11.39 -8.19 -0.50
C HIS A 35 10.61 -7.62 -1.68
N TYR A 36 10.63 -8.31 -2.81
CA TYR A 36 10.13 -7.80 -4.08
C TYR A 36 9.10 -8.74 -4.67
N PHE A 37 8.05 -8.22 -5.26
CA PHE A 37 7.01 -9.03 -5.90
C PHE A 37 6.31 -8.21 -7.00
N GLU A 38 5.43 -8.86 -7.75
CA GLU A 38 4.71 -8.19 -8.83
C GLU A 38 3.77 -7.11 -8.28
N TRP A 39 3.73 -5.94 -8.92
CA TRP A 39 2.86 -4.84 -8.49
C TRP A 39 1.40 -5.24 -8.30
N SER A 40 0.87 -6.11 -9.17
CA SER A 40 -0.54 -6.50 -9.19
C SER A 40 -0.96 -7.37 -8.00
N GLU A 41 0.00 -7.85 -7.21
CA GLU A 41 -0.19 -8.82 -6.14
C GLU A 41 -1.06 -8.30 -4.99
N PHE A 42 -1.17 -6.98 -4.80
CA PHE A 42 -2.14 -6.44 -3.84
C PHE A 42 -3.60 -6.78 -4.17
N LEU A 43 -3.88 -7.26 -5.39
CA LEU A 43 -5.24 -7.59 -5.85
C LEU A 43 -5.59 -9.06 -5.80
N VAL A 44 -4.62 -9.93 -5.59
CA VAL A 44 -4.87 -11.35 -5.74
C VAL A 44 -5.33 -11.97 -4.43
N LYS A 45 -5.95 -13.14 -4.55
CA LYS A 45 -6.34 -13.94 -3.39
C LYS A 45 -5.08 -14.39 -2.64
N GLY A 46 -4.96 -13.99 -1.37
CA GLY A 46 -3.84 -14.35 -0.50
C GLY A 46 -3.09 -13.15 0.07
N PHE A 47 -3.07 -12.02 -0.66
CA PHE A 47 -2.40 -10.81 -0.20
C PHE A 47 -2.96 -10.28 1.13
N TRP A 48 -4.28 -10.13 1.23
CA TRP A 48 -4.87 -9.60 2.45
C TRP A 48 -4.61 -10.49 3.69
N PRO A 49 -4.83 -11.83 3.63
CA PRO A 49 -4.40 -12.72 4.71
C PRO A 49 -2.93 -12.54 5.11
N TYR A 50 -2.03 -12.38 4.14
CA TYR A 50 -0.61 -12.10 4.41
C TYR A 50 -0.41 -10.78 5.14
N ILE A 51 -1.09 -9.71 4.73
CA ILE A 51 -1.07 -8.41 5.42
C ILE A 51 -1.62 -8.54 6.85
N VAL A 52 -2.68 -9.32 7.08
CA VAL A 52 -3.20 -9.57 8.43
C VAL A 52 -2.15 -10.22 9.33
N GLU A 53 -1.44 -11.25 8.85
CA GLU A 53 -0.37 -11.87 9.64
C GLU A 53 0.82 -10.92 9.86
N LEU A 54 1.20 -10.14 8.85
CA LEU A 54 2.26 -9.14 8.96
C LEU A 54 1.90 -8.05 9.99
N SER A 55 0.65 -7.59 9.98
CA SER A 55 0.09 -6.66 10.98
C SER A 55 0.07 -7.25 12.39
N ARG A 56 -0.14 -8.56 12.55
CA ARG A 56 -0.03 -9.22 13.87
C ARG A 56 1.40 -9.22 14.38
N LEU A 57 2.39 -9.42 13.52
CA LEU A 57 3.81 -9.33 13.91
C LEU A 57 4.20 -7.91 14.35
N SER A 58 3.54 -6.89 13.80
CA SER A 58 3.78 -5.49 14.14
C SER A 58 2.86 -4.92 15.24
N GLU A 59 1.88 -5.70 15.69
CA GLU A 59 0.82 -5.31 16.65
C GLU A 59 -0.07 -4.17 16.16
N ASP A 60 -0.31 -4.10 14.84
CA ASP A 60 -1.15 -3.09 14.21
C ASP A 60 -2.54 -3.62 13.89
N GLU A 61 -3.58 -2.89 14.28
CA GLU A 61 -4.98 -3.23 13.96
C GLU A 61 -5.48 -2.52 12.70
N ILE A 62 -4.78 -1.47 12.29
CA ILE A 62 -5.16 -0.58 11.19
C ILE A 62 -4.01 -0.46 10.20
N VAL A 63 -4.36 -0.55 8.92
CA VAL A 63 -3.47 -0.34 7.78
C VAL A 63 -4.05 0.74 6.89
N TYR A 64 -3.19 1.57 6.33
CA TYR A 64 -3.55 2.63 5.40
C TYR A 64 -3.16 2.24 3.98
N PHE A 65 -4.10 2.37 3.06
CA PHE A 65 -3.83 2.36 1.62
C PHE A 65 -3.83 3.81 1.13
N TYR A 66 -2.71 4.25 0.58
CA TYR A 66 -2.50 5.61 0.09
C TYR A 66 -2.14 5.58 -1.40
N ASP A 67 -2.96 6.23 -2.22
CA ASP A 67 -2.64 6.43 -3.63
C ASP A 67 -1.65 7.60 -3.75
N ILE A 68 -0.41 7.30 -4.16
CA ILE A 68 0.69 8.27 -4.14
C ILE A 68 0.39 9.43 -5.10
N GLU A 69 -0.09 9.13 -6.31
CA GLU A 69 -0.33 10.14 -7.35
C GLU A 69 -1.52 11.02 -7.00
N GLN A 70 -2.63 10.41 -6.57
CA GLN A 70 -3.80 11.18 -6.18
C GLN A 70 -3.53 11.99 -4.92
N GLY A 71 -2.70 11.49 -4.00
CA GLY A 71 -2.32 12.19 -2.78
C GLY A 71 -1.56 13.50 -2.98
N GLU A 72 -0.97 13.70 -4.17
CA GLU A 72 -0.33 14.96 -4.58
C GLU A 72 -1.29 15.89 -5.35
N SER A 73 -2.47 15.39 -5.70
CA SER A 73 -3.48 16.11 -6.46
C SER A 73 -4.58 16.69 -5.58
N THR A 74 -4.85 17.98 -5.73
CA THR A 74 -6.03 18.61 -5.09
C THR A 74 -7.35 18.23 -5.77
N GLU A 75 -7.31 17.58 -6.94
CA GLU A 75 -8.52 17.26 -7.71
C GLU A 75 -9.35 16.14 -7.07
N PHE A 76 -8.72 15.21 -6.35
CA PHE A 76 -9.43 14.12 -5.69
C PHE A 76 -10.35 14.64 -4.58
N GLU A 77 -9.82 15.50 -3.70
CA GLU A 77 -10.59 16.15 -2.64
C GLU A 77 -11.71 17.03 -3.21
N LYS A 78 -11.42 17.86 -4.22
CA LYS A 78 -12.45 18.70 -4.87
C LYS A 78 -13.59 17.87 -5.46
N LYS A 79 -13.29 16.71 -6.02
CA LYS A 79 -14.28 15.85 -6.69
C LYS A 79 -15.11 15.03 -5.71
N PHE A 80 -14.50 14.53 -4.65
CA PHE A 80 -15.12 13.53 -3.77
C PHE A 80 -15.38 14.01 -2.35
N GLY A 81 -14.84 15.15 -1.94
CA GLY A 81 -14.96 15.69 -0.57
C GLY A 81 -14.20 14.88 0.49
N VAL A 82 -13.30 13.98 0.06
CA VAL A 82 -12.47 13.14 0.92
C VAL A 82 -11.05 13.05 0.35
N PHE A 83 -10.10 12.57 1.16
CA PHE A 83 -8.72 12.39 0.73
C PHE A 83 -8.48 11.00 0.09
N PRO A 84 -7.47 10.85 -0.79
CA PRO A 84 -7.13 9.58 -1.46
C PRO A 84 -6.35 8.63 -0.52
N LEU A 85 -6.93 8.37 0.64
CA LEU A 85 -6.38 7.59 1.73
C LEU A 85 -7.49 6.75 2.36
N ILE A 86 -7.32 5.43 2.35
CA ILE A 86 -8.28 4.48 2.86
C ILE A 86 -7.74 3.87 4.15
N GLN A 87 -8.53 3.95 5.21
CA GLN A 87 -8.28 3.19 6.43
C GLN A 87 -8.89 1.79 6.32
N LEU A 88 -8.05 0.77 6.47
CA LEU A 88 -8.37 -0.65 6.41
C LEU A 88 -8.18 -1.30 7.78
N ASP A 89 -9.17 -2.07 8.22
CA ASP A 89 -9.15 -2.79 9.49
C ASP A 89 -8.71 -4.24 9.24
N ILE A 90 -7.72 -4.75 9.98
CA ILE A 90 -7.18 -6.10 9.76
C ILE A 90 -8.22 -7.22 10.01
N SER A 91 -9.33 -6.92 10.68
CA SER A 91 -10.46 -7.85 10.86
C SER A 91 -11.29 -8.04 9.59
N MET A 92 -11.10 -7.18 8.57
CA MET A 92 -11.75 -7.33 7.27
C MET A 92 -11.38 -8.67 6.62
N THR A 93 -12.33 -9.25 5.90
CA THR A 93 -12.08 -10.37 5.00
C THR A 93 -11.37 -9.90 3.73
N ALA A 94 -10.68 -10.81 3.03
CA ALA A 94 -10.07 -10.50 1.73
C ALA A 94 -11.08 -9.93 0.72
N ARG A 95 -12.34 -10.41 0.77
CA ARG A 95 -13.41 -9.89 -0.07
C ARG A 95 -13.77 -8.44 0.27
N GLU A 96 -13.84 -8.10 1.56
CA GLU A 96 -14.09 -6.73 2.00
C GLU A 96 -12.94 -5.80 1.66
N TYR A 97 -11.70 -6.28 1.77
CA TYR A 97 -10.52 -5.55 1.33
C TYR A 97 -10.56 -5.25 -0.19
N ILE A 98 -10.76 -6.27 -1.03
CA ILE A 98 -10.87 -6.06 -2.48
C ILE A 98 -12.03 -5.13 -2.80
N LYS A 99 -13.19 -5.33 -2.15
CA LYS A 99 -14.35 -4.44 -2.31
C LYS A 99 -13.99 -3.00 -1.94
N ALA A 100 -13.31 -2.77 -0.83
CA ALA A 100 -12.90 -1.45 -0.38
C ALA A 100 -12.03 -0.72 -1.40
N LEU A 101 -11.13 -1.43 -2.09
CA LEU A 101 -10.30 -0.84 -3.15
C LEU A 101 -11.07 -0.57 -4.46
N HIS A 102 -12.26 -1.16 -4.65
CA HIS A 102 -13.10 -0.98 -5.83
C HIS A 102 -14.26 0.01 -5.61
N GLU A 103 -14.57 0.37 -4.36
CA GLU A 103 -15.68 1.28 -4.05
C GLU A 103 -15.28 2.74 -4.17
N ALA A 104 -16.10 3.54 -4.87
CA ALA A 104 -15.92 4.97 -4.93
C ALA A 104 -16.27 5.63 -3.57
N PRO A 105 -15.66 6.78 -3.24
CA PRO A 105 -15.94 7.47 -1.97
C PRO A 105 -17.38 7.96 -1.82
N SER A 106 -18.15 8.10 -2.90
CA SER A 106 -19.56 8.47 -2.87
C SER A 106 -20.40 7.61 -3.81
N LYS A 107 -21.69 7.40 -3.46
CA LYS A 107 -22.65 6.64 -4.29
C LYS A 107 -23.03 7.36 -5.58
N ASP A 108 -22.84 8.68 -5.64
CA ASP A 108 -23.19 9.54 -6.78
C ASP A 108 -22.01 9.74 -7.75
N ALA A 109 -20.80 9.34 -7.34
CA ALA A 109 -19.71 9.13 -8.27
C ALA A 109 -20.03 7.86 -9.07
N GLY A 110 -20.07 7.98 -10.39
CA GLY A 110 -20.14 6.82 -11.28
C GLY A 110 -19.05 5.78 -10.98
N PRO A 111 -19.07 4.62 -11.65
CA PRO A 111 -18.16 3.54 -11.33
C PRO A 111 -16.71 4.02 -11.46
N VAL A 112 -15.85 3.39 -10.64
CA VAL A 112 -14.39 3.52 -10.57
C VAL A 112 -13.93 4.46 -9.45
N PHE A 113 -12.78 4.19 -8.82
CA PHE A 113 -11.80 5.18 -8.29
C PHE A 113 -11.12 4.85 -6.95
N ALA A 114 -10.47 3.69 -6.86
CA ALA A 114 -9.10 3.69 -6.37
C ALA A 114 -8.25 2.88 -7.36
N LEU A 115 -8.60 1.61 -7.53
CA LEU A 115 -7.78 0.64 -8.24
C LEU A 115 -7.43 0.88 -9.72
N SER A 116 -8.38 1.22 -10.59
CA SER A 116 -8.10 1.26 -12.03
C SER A 116 -7.36 2.53 -12.48
N THR A 117 -7.01 3.41 -11.54
CA THR A 117 -6.27 4.65 -11.79
C THR A 117 -5.05 4.81 -10.91
N THR A 118 -4.85 3.92 -9.93
CA THR A 118 -3.64 3.93 -9.10
C THR A 118 -2.48 3.36 -9.92
N ASN A 119 -1.53 4.21 -10.31
CA ASN A 119 -0.25 3.72 -10.84
C ASN A 119 0.74 3.45 -9.72
N ALA A 120 0.66 4.18 -8.61
CA ALA A 120 1.57 4.04 -7.48
C ALA A 120 0.81 4.05 -6.14
N TYR A 121 1.14 3.11 -5.26
CA TYR A 121 0.49 2.97 -3.95
C TYR A 121 1.48 2.74 -2.81
N LEU A 122 1.05 3.15 -1.61
CA LEU A 122 1.63 2.74 -0.35
C LEU A 122 0.60 1.97 0.48
N LEU A 123 1.04 0.88 1.09
CA LEU A 123 0.30 0.17 2.12
C LEU A 123 1.16 0.11 3.38
N PHE A 124 0.71 0.70 4.49
CA PHE A 124 1.52 0.79 5.70
C PHE A 124 0.65 0.91 6.95
N PRO A 125 1.10 0.39 8.10
CA PRO A 125 0.42 0.59 9.36
C PRO A 125 0.90 1.86 10.08
N ALA A 126 0.19 2.27 11.14
CA ALA A 126 0.57 3.41 11.96
C ALA A 126 1.95 3.26 12.64
N SER A 127 2.35 2.02 12.98
CA SER A 127 3.66 1.74 13.60
C SER A 127 4.85 1.97 12.67
N MET A 128 4.63 2.00 11.35
CA MET A 128 5.67 2.10 10.31
C MET A 128 6.72 0.98 10.37
N LYS A 129 6.45 -0.12 11.08
CA LYS A 129 7.36 -1.27 11.17
C LYS A 129 7.49 -2.03 9.84
N TRP A 130 6.54 -1.84 8.93
CA TRP A 130 6.62 -2.31 7.56
C TRP A 130 5.89 -1.37 6.61
N HIS A 131 6.15 -1.48 5.31
CA HIS A 131 5.31 -0.89 4.27
C HIS A 131 5.48 -1.65 2.96
N VAL A 132 4.46 -1.57 2.11
CA VAL A 132 4.53 -1.96 0.70
C VAL A 132 4.47 -0.71 -0.16
N HIS A 133 5.42 -0.56 -1.06
CA HIS A 133 5.39 0.44 -2.13
C HIS A 133 5.27 -0.27 -3.47
N GLY A 134 4.21 0.01 -4.23
CA GLY A 134 4.02 -0.50 -5.59
C GLY A 134 4.05 0.59 -6.63
N GLU A 135 4.67 0.33 -7.78
CA GLU A 135 4.69 1.18 -8.98
C GLU A 135 4.39 0.36 -10.25
N TYR A 136 3.34 0.76 -10.96
CA TYR A 136 2.86 0.10 -12.18
C TYR A 136 3.83 0.30 -13.35
N SER A 137 4.49 1.45 -13.47
CA SER A 137 5.40 1.73 -14.58
C SER A 137 6.57 0.74 -14.69
N ILE A 138 6.90 0.05 -13.60
CA ILE A 138 7.87 -1.05 -13.56
C ILE A 138 7.28 -2.38 -13.09
N GLU A 139 5.96 -2.44 -12.90
CA GLU A 139 5.17 -3.56 -12.38
C GLU A 139 5.82 -4.24 -11.16
N LEU A 140 6.39 -3.44 -10.26
CA LEU A 140 7.10 -3.90 -9.08
C LEU A 140 6.39 -3.42 -7.81
N ALA A 141 6.41 -4.26 -6.78
CA ALA A 141 6.18 -3.86 -5.41
C ALA A 141 7.39 -4.25 -4.51
N GLU A 142 7.72 -3.39 -3.56
CA GLU A 142 8.71 -3.62 -2.51
C GLU A 142 8.00 -3.67 -1.16
N LEU A 143 8.20 -4.76 -0.42
CA LEU A 143 7.90 -4.85 1.01
C LEU A 143 9.19 -4.57 1.79
N ALA A 144 9.18 -3.51 2.59
CA ALA A 144 10.18 -3.30 3.63
C ALA A 144 9.59 -3.66 4.99
N THR A 145 10.29 -4.46 5.80
CA THR A 145 9.80 -4.91 7.11
C THR A 145 10.93 -5.06 8.13
N THR A 146 10.72 -4.57 9.36
CA THR A 146 11.59 -4.77 10.54
C THR A 146 11.13 -5.91 11.45
N VAL A 147 9.91 -6.43 11.23
CA VAL A 147 9.32 -7.52 12.02
C VAL A 147 9.49 -8.90 11.37
N GLY A 148 10.14 -8.93 10.20
CA GLY A 148 10.30 -10.14 9.40
C GLY A 148 9.09 -10.44 8.52
N LEU A 149 8.99 -11.70 8.09
CA LEU A 149 7.92 -12.21 7.23
C LEU A 149 6.98 -13.13 8.02
N PRO A 150 5.68 -13.15 7.71
CA PRO A 150 4.77 -14.20 8.14
C PRO A 150 5.31 -15.60 7.82
N GLN A 151 5.08 -16.56 8.70
CA GLN A 151 5.46 -17.98 8.46
C GLN A 151 4.49 -18.70 7.51
N SER A 152 3.38 -18.07 7.15
CA SER A 152 2.38 -18.68 6.27
C SER A 152 2.92 -18.84 4.85
N PRO A 153 2.74 -20.02 4.21
CA PRO A 153 3.16 -20.26 2.83
C PRO A 153 2.20 -19.65 1.81
N GLU A 154 1.03 -19.16 2.23
CA GLU A 154 0.10 -18.47 1.34
C GLU A 154 0.57 -17.02 1.19
N PHE A 155 1.28 -16.77 0.08
CA PHE A 155 1.56 -15.46 -0.52
C PHE A 155 2.80 -14.69 -0.02
N PRO A 156 3.53 -13.93 -0.88
CA PRO A 156 3.40 -13.82 -2.35
C PRO A 156 3.75 -15.10 -3.09
N HIS A 157 3.25 -15.24 -4.33
CA HIS A 157 3.43 -16.46 -5.13
C HIS A 157 4.90 -16.82 -5.34
N ASP A 158 5.81 -15.84 -5.30
CA ASP A 158 7.22 -15.95 -4.96
C ASP A 158 7.78 -14.54 -4.76
N PHE A 159 8.65 -14.33 -3.77
CA PHE A 159 9.46 -13.11 -3.76
C PHE A 159 10.48 -13.19 -4.91
N TRP A 160 10.57 -12.13 -5.68
CA TRP A 160 11.55 -12.01 -6.74
C TRP A 160 12.96 -11.87 -6.17
N GLU A 161 13.91 -12.50 -6.84
CA GLU A 161 15.32 -12.31 -6.57
C GLU A 161 15.70 -10.83 -6.66
N PRO A 162 16.58 -10.31 -5.78
CA PRO A 162 16.97 -8.90 -5.81
C PRO A 162 17.51 -8.42 -7.16
N SER A 163 18.10 -9.32 -7.96
CA SER A 163 18.60 -9.02 -9.30
C SER A 163 17.49 -8.64 -10.28
N GLU A 164 16.32 -9.27 -10.19
CA GLU A 164 15.16 -8.96 -11.03
C GLU A 164 14.55 -7.61 -10.64
N ALA A 165 14.48 -7.32 -9.34
CA ALA A 165 14.08 -5.99 -8.86
C ALA A 165 15.03 -4.90 -9.38
N MET A 166 16.36 -5.13 -9.36
CA MET A 166 17.32 -4.16 -9.89
C MET A 166 17.16 -3.93 -11.40
N ARG A 167 16.85 -5.00 -12.15
CA ARG A 167 16.56 -4.90 -13.59
C ARG A 167 15.35 -3.97 -13.81
N ARG A 168 14.28 -4.12 -13.04
CA ARG A 168 13.08 -3.28 -13.15
C ARG A 168 13.32 -1.85 -12.70
N PHE A 169 14.06 -1.60 -11.62
CA PHE A 169 14.44 -0.24 -11.22
C PHE A 169 15.20 0.53 -12.30
N SER A 170 15.99 -0.17 -13.14
CA SER A 170 16.70 0.48 -14.24
C SER A 170 15.79 1.08 -15.31
N LEU A 171 14.49 0.72 -15.31
CA LEU A 171 13.47 1.22 -16.23
C LEU A 171 12.83 2.53 -15.76
N LEU A 172 13.02 2.96 -14.51
CA LEU A 172 12.53 4.25 -13.97
C LEU A 172 13.35 5.47 -14.47
N LYS A 173 14.14 5.32 -15.54
CA LYS A 173 15.06 6.36 -16.06
C LYS A 173 14.40 7.33 -17.03
#